data_AF-A0A7K3PRI0-F1
#
_entry.id   AF-A0A7K3PRI0-F1
#
_cell.length_a   1.000
_cell.length_b   1.000
_cell.length_c   1.000
_cell.angle_alpha   90.00
_cell.angle_beta   90.00
_cell.angle_gamma   90.00
#
_symmetry.space_group_name_H-M   'P 1'
#
loop_
_entity.id
_entity.type
_entity.pdbx_description
1 polymer ?
#
loop_
_entity_poly.entity_id
_entity_poly.type
_entity_poly.pdbx_seq_one_letter_code
_entity_poly.pdbx_strand_id
1 'polypeptide(L)'
;MLLGPVLVLLLLGGAGPASAHAALASTDPGDGTVLRRAPAHVTLTFSESVGLRDDSFRVLDPGGHRVHTGEAGRADGRADTARVALPGELGEGTYTVAWRVVSADSHPVSGAFTFSVGKPSQAAAPVDTGPTEDPLTAGLHKTARYLSYLAVALLVGTAAFVALCRPPDPAPLRRTLVAAWWTLLAATVALLVLRAPYEAGTGPSAALDPAALGDTLTTRPGVLLLVRLGLLVPAALYLVHAARTARADRRGRRRPPLTAVVGAVLAVGLALTWAAAEHASAGPQVPVAMTSSVLHLLATAVWLGGLVALLTTLRSARPAPDATTVARFSRTAFTAVTVLVVTGVYQSW
;
A
#
# COMPACT_ATOMS: atom_id res chain seq x y z
N MET A 1 -20.89 -10.86 31.12
CA MET A 1 -19.66 -10.26 30.56
C MET A 1 -19.51 -10.50 29.04
N LEU A 2 -20.61 -10.69 28.30
CA LEU A 2 -20.58 -11.01 26.85
C LEU A 2 -20.74 -9.78 25.94
N LEU A 3 -21.13 -8.64 26.48
CA LEU A 3 -21.35 -7.39 25.71
C LEU A 3 -20.09 -6.86 25.03
N GLY A 4 -18.93 -6.95 25.67
CA GLY A 4 -17.64 -6.55 25.08
C GLY A 4 -17.25 -7.41 23.86
N PRO A 5 -17.22 -8.75 23.98
CA PRO A 5 -16.94 -9.61 22.83
C PRO A 5 -17.98 -9.48 21.72
N VAL A 6 -19.27 -9.36 22.05
CA VAL A 6 -20.35 -9.21 21.06
C VAL A 6 -20.23 -7.87 20.30
N LEU A 7 -19.89 -6.77 20.98
CA LEU A 7 -19.67 -5.48 20.33
C LEU A 7 -18.43 -5.49 19.42
N VAL A 8 -17.35 -6.18 19.83
CA VAL A 8 -16.15 -6.38 19.01
C VAL A 8 -16.44 -7.26 17.79
N LEU A 9 -17.23 -8.33 17.94
CA LEU A 9 -17.67 -9.18 16.82
C LEU A 9 -18.61 -8.45 15.86
N LEU A 10 -19.52 -7.60 16.36
CA LEU A 10 -20.41 -6.76 15.53
C LEU A 10 -19.63 -5.67 14.77
N LEU A 11 -18.59 -5.08 15.38
CA LEU A 11 -17.72 -4.10 14.72
C LEU A 11 -16.78 -4.73 13.68
N LEU A 12 -16.34 -5.97 13.90
CA LEU A 12 -15.45 -6.69 12.97
C LEU A 12 -16.22 -7.47 11.87
N GLY A 13 -17.48 -7.82 12.11
CA GLY A 13 -18.29 -8.64 11.20
C GLY A 13 -19.08 -7.87 10.13
N GLY A 14 -19.13 -6.54 10.21
CA GLY A 14 -19.94 -5.70 9.31
C GLY A 14 -19.18 -5.08 8.12
N ALA A 15 -17.85 -5.11 8.12
CA ALA A 15 -17.07 -4.58 7.00
C ALA A 15 -16.96 -5.66 5.91
N GLY A 16 -17.90 -5.66 4.96
CA GLY A 16 -17.71 -6.38 3.72
C GLY A 16 -16.41 -5.93 3.02
N PRO A 17 -15.74 -6.79 2.25
CA PRO A 17 -14.60 -6.36 1.46
C PRO A 17 -15.02 -5.22 0.53
N ALA A 18 -14.47 -4.03 0.74
CA ALA A 18 -14.61 -2.94 -0.22
C ALA A 18 -13.77 -3.30 -1.45
N SER A 19 -14.41 -3.48 -2.61
CA SER A 19 -13.71 -3.65 -3.87
C SER A 19 -13.29 -2.27 -4.37
N ALA A 20 -12.06 -1.86 -4.04
CA ALA A 20 -11.53 -0.51 -4.28
C ALA A 20 -10.49 -0.46 -5.41
N HIS A 21 -10.31 -1.54 -6.17
CA HIS A 21 -9.35 -1.61 -7.26
C HIS A 21 -9.85 -0.86 -8.50
N ALA A 22 -8.92 -0.44 -9.37
CA ALA A 22 -9.27 0.20 -10.64
C ALA A 22 -10.22 -0.66 -11.46
N ALA A 23 -11.45 -0.16 -11.64
CA ALA A 23 -12.44 -0.80 -12.48
C ALA A 23 -12.26 -0.33 -13.92
N LEU A 24 -12.30 -1.27 -14.87
CA LEU A 24 -12.36 -0.93 -16.28
C LEU A 24 -13.72 -0.29 -16.57
N ALA A 25 -13.72 1.00 -16.91
CA ALA A 25 -14.92 1.78 -17.16
C ALA A 25 -15.41 1.64 -18.60
N SER A 26 -14.49 1.67 -19.58
CA SER A 26 -14.82 1.50 -20.99
C SER A 26 -13.62 1.07 -21.83
N THR A 27 -13.91 0.46 -22.98
CA THR A 27 -12.92 0.13 -24.01
C THR A 27 -13.29 0.79 -25.33
N ASP A 28 -12.27 1.17 -26.10
CA ASP A 28 -12.38 1.58 -27.49
C ASP A 28 -11.32 0.83 -28.30
N PRO A 29 -11.68 -0.13 -29.15
CA PRO A 29 -13.04 -0.55 -29.49
C PRO A 29 -13.83 -1.12 -28.30
N GLY A 30 -15.16 -0.99 -28.36
CA GLY A 30 -16.04 -1.57 -27.35
C GLY A 30 -15.95 -3.11 -27.32
N ASP A 31 -16.14 -3.71 -26.15
CA ASP A 31 -16.18 -5.17 -26.03
C ASP A 31 -17.28 -5.80 -26.89
N GLY A 32 -16.93 -6.86 -27.60
CA GLY A 32 -17.79 -7.56 -28.55
C GLY A 32 -18.09 -6.80 -29.83
N THR A 33 -17.52 -5.61 -30.06
CA THR A 33 -17.85 -4.80 -31.24
C THR A 33 -17.28 -5.40 -32.53
N VAL A 34 -18.04 -5.27 -33.63
CA VAL A 34 -17.60 -5.66 -34.97
C VAL A 34 -17.35 -4.40 -35.78
N LEU A 35 -16.08 -4.15 -36.09
CA LEU A 35 -15.62 -2.99 -36.84
C LEU A 35 -15.56 -3.31 -38.33
N ARG A 36 -15.89 -2.33 -39.18
CA ARG A 36 -15.73 -2.46 -40.64
C ARG A 36 -14.27 -2.43 -41.10
N ARG A 37 -13.39 -1.79 -40.32
CA ARG A 37 -11.96 -1.62 -40.61
C ARG A 37 -11.17 -1.76 -39.32
N ALA A 38 -9.90 -2.13 -39.46
CA ALA A 38 -8.96 -2.20 -38.35
C ALA A 38 -8.86 -0.84 -37.63
N PRO A 39 -8.95 -0.80 -36.29
CA PRO A 39 -8.70 0.42 -35.53
C PRO A 39 -7.20 0.68 -35.45
N ALA A 40 -6.79 1.94 -35.39
CA ALA A 40 -5.38 2.30 -35.22
C ALA A 40 -4.87 2.07 -33.79
N HIS A 41 -5.77 2.05 -32.80
CA HIS A 41 -5.44 1.94 -31.39
C HIS A 41 -6.46 1.09 -30.65
N VAL A 42 -6.03 0.52 -29.53
CA VAL A 42 -6.92 0.10 -28.45
C VAL A 42 -6.72 1.05 -27.27
N THR A 43 -7.81 1.53 -26.69
CA THR A 43 -7.83 2.40 -25.50
C THR A 43 -8.70 1.80 -24.41
N LEU A 44 -8.18 1.76 -23.19
CA LEU A 44 -8.89 1.42 -21.97
C LEU A 44 -9.04 2.67 -21.12
N THR A 45 -10.22 2.89 -20.57
CA THR A 45 -10.48 3.94 -19.57
C THR A 45 -10.85 3.27 -18.25
N PHE A 46 -10.24 3.71 -17.15
CA PHE A 46 -10.41 3.16 -15.81
C PHE A 46 -11.11 4.17 -14.90
N SER A 47 -11.63 3.68 -13.77
CA SER A 47 -12.22 4.53 -12.72
C SER A 47 -11.19 5.42 -11.99
N GLU A 48 -9.90 5.13 -12.14
CA GLU A 48 -8.80 5.79 -11.44
C GLU A 48 -7.51 5.76 -12.26
N SER A 49 -6.46 6.40 -11.76
CA SER A 49 -5.16 6.40 -12.42
C SER A 49 -4.50 5.02 -12.40
N VAL A 50 -3.87 4.64 -13.51
CA VAL A 50 -3.17 3.35 -13.66
C VAL A 50 -1.73 3.54 -14.12
N GLY A 51 -0.82 2.68 -13.65
CA GLY A 51 0.55 2.54 -14.12
C GLY A 51 0.65 1.51 -15.25
N LEU A 52 1.47 1.81 -16.25
CA LEU A 52 1.70 0.99 -17.44
C LEU A 52 3.09 0.34 -17.40
N ARG A 53 3.21 -0.82 -18.04
CA ARG A 53 4.43 -1.60 -18.21
C ARG A 53 4.51 -2.13 -19.66
N ASP A 54 5.65 -2.64 -20.07
CA ASP A 54 5.89 -3.11 -21.46
C ASP A 54 4.96 -4.24 -21.91
N ASP A 55 4.42 -5.05 -20.98
CA ASP A 55 3.46 -6.12 -21.26
C ASP A 55 2.03 -5.77 -20.78
N SER A 56 1.70 -4.48 -20.66
CA SER A 56 0.36 -4.03 -20.26
C SER A 56 -0.74 -4.40 -21.27
N PHE A 57 -0.37 -4.67 -22.52
CA PHE A 57 -1.27 -5.14 -23.57
C PHE A 57 -0.73 -6.40 -24.25
N ARG A 58 -1.62 -7.38 -24.41
CA ARG A 58 -1.41 -8.58 -25.23
C ARG A 58 -2.60 -8.71 -26.16
N VAL A 59 -2.38 -8.37 -27.43
CA VAL A 59 -3.38 -8.50 -28.49
C VAL A 59 -3.12 -9.79 -29.25
N LEU A 60 -4.13 -10.65 -29.32
CA LEU A 60 -4.10 -11.93 -30.01
C LEU A 60 -4.97 -11.85 -31.26
N ASP A 61 -4.46 -12.38 -32.37
CA ASP A 61 -5.17 -12.49 -33.64
C ASP A 61 -6.21 -13.64 -33.62
N PRO A 62 -7.03 -13.79 -34.68
CA PRO A 62 -8.00 -14.87 -34.78
C PRO A 62 -7.43 -16.30 -34.70
N GLY A 63 -6.14 -16.47 -34.98
CA GLY A 63 -5.42 -17.74 -34.85
C GLY A 63 -4.79 -17.95 -33.47
N GLY A 64 -4.91 -16.98 -32.56
CA GLY A 64 -4.31 -17.00 -31.23
C GLY A 64 -2.85 -16.53 -31.18
N HIS A 65 -2.31 -15.99 -32.28
CA HIS A 65 -0.94 -15.47 -32.31
C HIS A 65 -0.88 -14.04 -31.79
N ARG A 66 0.21 -13.70 -31.09
CA ARG A 66 0.42 -12.34 -30.58
C ARG A 66 0.67 -11.37 -31.73
N VAL A 67 -0.18 -10.35 -31.82
CA VAL A 67 0.01 -9.20 -32.70
C VAL A 67 1.15 -8.34 -32.16
N HIS A 68 2.06 -7.91 -33.03
CA HIS A 68 3.10 -6.97 -32.67
C HIS A 68 2.50 -5.57 -32.53
N THR A 69 2.50 -5.02 -31.32
CA THR A 69 1.94 -3.70 -31.00
C THR A 69 3.04 -2.68 -30.70
N GLY A 70 2.69 -1.39 -30.75
CA GLY A 70 3.56 -0.35 -30.21
C GLY A 70 3.68 -0.41 -28.68
N GLU A 71 4.47 0.50 -28.11
CA GLU A 71 4.57 0.67 -26.65
C GLU A 71 3.24 1.15 -26.04
N ALA A 72 2.96 0.70 -24.82
CA ALA A 72 1.79 1.14 -24.08
C ALA A 72 1.98 2.59 -23.59
N GLY A 73 1.00 3.44 -23.86
CA GLY A 73 0.98 4.84 -23.48
C GLY A 73 -0.35 5.27 -22.88
N ARG A 74 -0.49 6.57 -22.64
CA ARG A 74 -1.74 7.18 -22.16
C ARG A 74 -2.46 7.85 -23.32
N ALA A 75 -3.78 7.74 -23.37
CA ALA A 75 -4.57 8.53 -24.30
C ALA A 75 -4.63 9.98 -23.81
N ASP A 76 -4.22 10.92 -24.65
CA ASP A 76 -4.29 12.38 -24.39
C ASP A 76 -3.63 12.81 -23.07
N GLY A 77 -2.62 12.06 -22.61
CA GLY A 77 -1.94 12.30 -21.34
C GLY A 77 -2.77 11.99 -20.08
N ARG A 78 -3.98 11.42 -20.23
CA ARG A 78 -4.88 11.15 -19.10
C ARG A 78 -4.43 9.94 -18.29
N ALA A 79 -4.25 10.13 -16.98
CA ALA A 79 -3.68 9.13 -16.08
C ALA A 79 -4.60 7.91 -15.84
N ASP A 80 -5.90 8.05 -16.10
CA ASP A 80 -6.93 7.01 -16.04
C ASP A 80 -7.08 6.21 -17.34
N THR A 81 -6.16 6.38 -18.30
CA THR A 81 -6.20 5.68 -19.59
C THR A 81 -4.95 4.86 -19.86
N ALA A 82 -5.15 3.76 -20.58
CA ALA A 82 -4.10 2.95 -21.19
C ALA A 82 -4.40 2.80 -22.68
N ARG A 83 -3.40 3.02 -23.54
CA ARG A 83 -3.55 2.95 -24.99
C ARG A 83 -2.38 2.18 -25.59
N VAL A 84 -2.66 1.37 -26.60
CA VAL A 84 -1.64 0.72 -27.42
C VAL A 84 -1.95 0.92 -28.91
N ALA A 85 -0.91 1.15 -29.72
CA ALA A 85 -1.02 1.23 -31.17
C ALA A 85 -1.07 -0.17 -31.80
N LEU A 86 -1.97 -0.35 -32.75
CA LEU A 86 -2.07 -1.55 -33.58
C LEU A 86 -1.38 -1.34 -34.93
N PRO A 87 -0.88 -2.39 -35.59
CA PRO A 87 -0.38 -2.27 -36.95
C PRO A 87 -1.49 -1.88 -37.92
N GLY A 88 -1.15 -1.16 -38.99
CA GLY A 88 -2.11 -0.57 -39.93
C GLY A 88 -2.95 -1.59 -40.74
N GLU A 89 -2.49 -2.84 -40.83
CA GLU A 89 -3.21 -3.92 -41.51
C GLU A 89 -3.46 -5.07 -40.52
N LEU A 90 -4.70 -5.17 -40.06
CA LEU A 90 -5.21 -6.33 -39.33
C LEU A 90 -6.08 -7.17 -40.28
N GLY A 91 -5.91 -8.48 -40.24
CA GLY A 91 -6.79 -9.42 -40.95
C GLY A 91 -8.22 -9.38 -40.43
N GLU A 92 -9.14 -10.00 -41.18
CA GLU A 92 -10.51 -10.19 -40.71
C GLU A 92 -10.59 -11.26 -39.62
N GLY A 93 -11.50 -11.08 -38.67
CA GLY A 93 -11.79 -12.04 -37.60
C GLY A 93 -11.86 -11.40 -36.22
N THR A 94 -12.04 -12.25 -35.21
CA THR A 94 -12.07 -11.85 -33.80
C THR A 94 -10.68 -11.75 -33.19
N TYR A 95 -10.36 -10.60 -32.62
CA TYR A 95 -9.17 -10.32 -31.83
C TYR A 95 -9.48 -10.37 -30.35
N THR A 96 -8.54 -10.87 -29.56
CA THR A 96 -8.61 -10.80 -28.09
C THR A 96 -7.60 -9.80 -27.57
N VAL A 97 -8.04 -8.88 -26.71
CA VAL A 97 -7.16 -7.96 -26.01
C VAL A 97 -7.13 -8.34 -24.54
N ALA A 98 -6.04 -8.96 -24.12
CA ALA A 98 -5.71 -9.13 -22.71
C ALA A 98 -4.90 -7.93 -22.23
N TRP A 99 -5.21 -7.43 -21.04
CA TRP A 99 -4.54 -6.28 -20.46
C TRP A 99 -4.18 -6.51 -19.00
N ARG A 100 -3.12 -5.84 -18.55
CA ARG A 100 -2.70 -5.79 -17.14
C ARG A 100 -2.13 -4.41 -16.83
N VAL A 101 -2.62 -3.79 -15.78
CA VAL A 101 -2.17 -2.47 -15.30
C VAL A 101 -2.06 -2.45 -13.79
N VAL A 102 -1.33 -1.48 -13.23
CA VAL A 102 -1.21 -1.31 -11.78
C VAL A 102 -2.07 -0.14 -11.35
N SER A 103 -3.06 -0.36 -10.49
CA SER A 103 -3.94 0.70 -9.98
C SER A 103 -3.24 1.65 -8.99
N ALA A 104 -3.90 2.75 -8.59
CA ALA A 104 -3.27 3.79 -7.78
C ALA A 104 -2.93 3.33 -6.35
N ASP A 105 -3.54 2.25 -5.85
CA ASP A 105 -3.22 1.56 -4.58
C ASP A 105 -2.07 0.56 -4.71
N SER A 106 -1.36 0.55 -5.85
CA SER A 106 -0.29 -0.39 -6.13
C SER A 106 -0.69 -1.85 -6.37
N HIS A 107 -1.97 -2.18 -6.54
CA HIS A 107 -2.37 -3.54 -6.91
C HIS A 107 -2.45 -3.74 -8.43
N PRO A 108 -1.98 -4.87 -8.95
CA PRO A 108 -2.19 -5.24 -10.34
C PRO A 108 -3.65 -5.65 -10.57
N VAL A 109 -4.20 -5.17 -11.67
CA VAL A 109 -5.52 -5.57 -12.18
C VAL A 109 -5.36 -6.03 -13.63
N SER A 110 -6.15 -7.02 -14.02
CA SER A 110 -6.12 -7.55 -15.38
C SER A 110 -7.52 -7.91 -15.86
N GLY A 111 -7.65 -8.01 -17.17
CA GLY A 111 -8.85 -8.51 -17.81
C GLY A 111 -8.60 -8.82 -19.27
N ALA A 112 -9.64 -9.28 -19.94
CA ALA A 112 -9.63 -9.45 -21.38
C ALA A 112 -10.99 -9.05 -21.95
N PHE A 113 -10.96 -8.59 -23.19
CA PHE A 113 -12.15 -8.30 -23.97
C PHE A 113 -11.88 -8.65 -25.44
N THR A 114 -12.92 -8.68 -26.27
CA THR A 114 -12.77 -9.02 -27.69
C THR A 114 -13.34 -7.93 -28.60
N PHE A 115 -12.79 -7.82 -29.81
CA PHE A 115 -13.42 -7.07 -30.90
C PHE A 115 -13.20 -7.83 -32.20
N SER A 116 -14.00 -7.57 -33.24
CA SER A 116 -13.85 -8.22 -34.54
C SER A 116 -13.63 -7.21 -35.65
N VAL A 117 -12.83 -7.56 -36.65
CA VAL A 117 -12.64 -6.78 -37.89
C VAL A 117 -13.33 -7.51 -39.05
N GLY A 118 -14.24 -6.83 -39.76
CA GLY A 118 -15.02 -7.39 -40.86
C GLY A 118 -16.14 -8.31 -40.39
N LYS A 119 -15.78 -9.48 -39.86
CA LYS A 119 -16.72 -10.50 -39.37
C LYS A 119 -16.15 -11.26 -38.15
N PRO A 120 -16.99 -11.72 -37.22
CA PRO A 120 -16.55 -12.57 -36.11
C PRO A 120 -16.00 -13.92 -36.59
N SER A 121 -15.01 -14.45 -35.87
CA SER A 121 -14.52 -15.82 -36.05
C SER A 121 -15.51 -16.84 -35.48
N GLN A 122 -15.60 -18.03 -36.08
CA GLN A 122 -16.52 -19.09 -35.60
C GLN A 122 -16.13 -19.68 -34.24
N ALA A 123 -14.91 -19.46 -33.76
CA ALA A 123 -14.43 -19.89 -32.46
C ALA A 123 -13.69 -18.74 -31.75
N ALA A 124 -14.42 -17.93 -31.00
CA ALA A 124 -13.80 -17.13 -29.93
C ALA A 124 -13.95 -17.95 -28.64
N ALA A 125 -13.00 -18.83 -28.37
CA ALA A 125 -12.93 -19.44 -27.05
C ALA A 125 -12.61 -18.33 -26.03
N PRO A 126 -13.28 -18.27 -24.88
CA PRO A 126 -12.88 -17.36 -23.81
C PRO A 126 -11.40 -17.59 -23.49
N VAL A 127 -10.57 -16.55 -23.62
CA VAL A 127 -9.18 -16.63 -23.20
C VAL A 127 -9.17 -16.58 -21.69
N ASP A 128 -8.90 -17.72 -21.06
CA ASP A 128 -8.53 -17.75 -19.64
C ASP A 128 -7.21 -17.00 -19.49
N THR A 129 -7.27 -15.81 -18.91
CA THR A 129 -6.08 -14.99 -18.64
C THR A 129 -5.25 -15.53 -17.47
N GLY A 130 -5.72 -16.60 -16.81
CA GLY A 130 -5.15 -17.11 -15.57
C GLY A 130 -5.30 -16.10 -14.41
N PRO A 131 -4.72 -16.42 -13.24
CA PRO A 131 -4.71 -15.50 -12.12
C PRO A 131 -3.85 -14.26 -12.43
N THR A 132 -4.34 -13.09 -12.01
CA THR A 132 -3.61 -11.81 -12.18
C THR A 132 -2.24 -11.85 -11.49
N GLU A 133 -2.11 -12.62 -10.42
CA GLU A 133 -0.92 -12.73 -9.59
C GLU A 133 -0.51 -14.20 -9.42
N ASP A 134 0.79 -14.46 -9.32
CA ASP A 134 1.29 -15.75 -8.84
C ASP A 134 0.92 -15.94 -7.35
N PRO A 135 0.29 -17.06 -6.94
CA PRO A 135 -0.22 -17.22 -5.58
C PRO A 135 0.83 -17.11 -4.48
N LEU A 136 2.05 -17.60 -4.73
CA LEU A 136 3.14 -17.55 -3.77
C LEU A 136 3.66 -16.11 -3.61
N THR A 137 3.87 -15.42 -4.73
CA THR A 137 4.29 -14.01 -4.74
C THR A 137 3.24 -13.13 -4.08
N ALA A 138 1.96 -13.33 -4.39
CA ALA A 138 0.84 -12.64 -3.76
C ALA A 138 0.81 -12.87 -2.24
N GLY A 139 0.97 -14.12 -1.80
CA GLY A 139 1.01 -14.48 -0.38
C GLY A 139 2.17 -13.84 0.37
N LEU A 140 3.38 -13.86 -0.20
CA LEU A 140 4.57 -13.24 0.37
C LEU A 140 4.44 -11.71 0.42
N HIS A 141 3.98 -11.09 -0.67
CA HIS A 141 3.76 -9.64 -0.74
C HIS A 141 2.73 -9.20 0.30
N LYS A 142 1.59 -9.89 0.39
CA LYS A 142 0.54 -9.64 1.37
C LYS A 142 1.07 -9.77 2.80
N THR A 143 1.84 -10.81 3.09
CA THR A 143 2.46 -11.01 4.40
C THR A 143 3.40 -9.87 4.76
N ALA A 144 4.30 -9.49 3.83
CA ALA A 144 5.22 -8.38 4.03
C ALA A 144 4.45 -7.05 4.24
N ARG A 145 3.37 -6.82 3.51
CA ARG A 145 2.50 -5.65 3.66
C ARG A 145 1.90 -5.57 5.06
N TYR A 146 1.27 -6.65 5.55
CA TYR A 146 0.71 -6.68 6.91
C TYR A 146 1.77 -6.55 8.00
N LEU A 147 2.93 -7.20 7.84
CA LEU A 147 4.05 -7.04 8.75
C LEU A 147 4.55 -5.60 8.79
N SER A 148 4.59 -4.90 7.65
CA SER A 148 4.99 -3.49 7.60
C SER A 148 4.03 -2.58 8.37
N TYR A 149 2.70 -2.80 8.24
CA TYR A 149 1.68 -2.05 8.99
C TYR A 149 1.75 -2.32 10.49
N LEU A 150 1.88 -3.58 10.89
CA LEU A 150 2.05 -3.95 12.29
C LEU A 150 3.34 -3.33 12.87
N ALA A 151 4.44 -3.40 12.13
CA ALA A 151 5.73 -2.92 12.57
C ALA A 151 5.74 -1.39 12.73
N VAL A 152 5.19 -0.62 11.78
CA VAL A 152 5.10 0.84 11.94
C VAL A 152 4.16 1.22 13.08
N ALA A 153 3.04 0.50 13.26
CA ALA A 153 2.13 0.73 14.36
C ALA A 153 2.82 0.53 15.71
N LEU A 154 3.55 -0.58 15.88
CA LEU A 154 4.32 -0.86 17.09
C LEU A 154 5.46 0.14 17.29
N LEU A 155 6.20 0.50 16.23
CA LEU A 155 7.34 1.41 16.31
C LEU A 155 6.92 2.82 16.73
N VAL A 156 5.99 3.43 15.97
CA VAL A 156 5.50 4.79 16.22
C VAL A 156 4.66 4.83 17.50
N GLY A 157 3.76 3.86 17.70
CA GLY A 157 2.91 3.81 18.88
C GLY A 157 3.68 3.62 20.18
N THR A 158 4.68 2.73 20.20
CA THR A 158 5.52 2.54 21.40
C THR A 158 6.37 3.78 21.68
N ALA A 159 6.93 4.42 20.63
CA ALA A 159 7.70 5.65 20.79
C ALA A 159 6.82 6.81 21.32
N ALA A 160 5.62 6.97 20.77
CA ALA A 160 4.65 7.95 21.22
C ALA A 160 4.19 7.69 22.67
N PHE A 161 3.94 6.42 23.03
CA PHE A 161 3.62 6.04 24.40
C PHE A 161 4.72 6.45 25.38
N VAL A 162 5.99 6.17 25.06
CA VAL A 162 7.14 6.57 25.90
C VAL A 162 7.22 8.10 26.03
N ALA A 163 6.99 8.85 24.95
CA ALA A 163 7.07 10.31 24.94
C ALA A 163 5.92 10.99 25.70
N LEU A 164 4.68 10.53 25.48
CA LEU A 164 3.45 11.17 25.95
C LEU A 164 2.99 10.64 27.31
N CYS A 165 3.07 9.32 27.50
CA CYS A 165 2.57 8.67 28.72
C CYS A 165 3.63 8.62 29.83
N ARG A 166 4.92 8.63 29.44
CA ARG A 166 6.09 8.65 30.34
C ARG A 166 6.03 7.52 31.40
N PRO A 167 6.08 6.25 30.95
CA PRO A 167 6.07 5.12 31.88
C PRO A 167 7.27 5.18 32.85
N PRO A 168 7.14 4.66 34.08
CA PRO A 168 8.21 4.71 35.09
C PRO A 168 9.51 4.04 34.63
N ASP A 169 9.39 2.88 33.97
CA ASP A 169 10.52 2.19 33.34
C ASP A 169 10.23 1.85 31.88
N PRO A 170 10.89 2.52 30.91
CA PRO A 170 10.73 2.21 29.49
C PRO A 170 11.59 1.00 29.05
N ALA A 171 12.40 0.40 29.92
CA ALA A 171 13.31 -0.68 29.53
C ALA A 171 12.63 -1.90 28.88
N PRO A 172 11.44 -2.36 29.32
CA PRO A 172 10.73 -3.48 28.69
C PRO A 172 10.32 -3.19 27.24
N LEU A 173 10.03 -1.92 26.93
CA LEU A 173 9.56 -1.48 25.61
C LEU A 173 10.67 -1.45 24.56
N ARG A 174 11.94 -1.51 24.98
CA ARG A 174 13.10 -1.53 24.07
C ARG A 174 13.05 -2.72 23.12
N ARG A 175 12.65 -3.90 23.61
CA ARG A 175 12.56 -5.10 22.77
C ARG A 175 11.51 -4.92 21.69
N THR A 176 10.35 -4.35 22.03
CA THR A 176 9.27 -4.04 21.08
C THR A 176 9.75 -3.05 20.01
N LEU A 177 10.42 -1.97 20.40
CA LEU A 177 10.95 -0.98 19.46
C LEU A 177 11.99 -1.57 18.48
N VAL A 178 12.93 -2.37 18.99
CA VAL A 178 13.97 -3.00 18.17
C VAL A 178 13.36 -4.04 17.24
N ALA A 179 12.46 -4.90 17.74
CA ALA A 179 11.76 -5.88 16.92
C ALA A 179 10.93 -5.19 15.82
N ALA A 180 10.15 -4.16 16.19
CA ALA A 180 9.35 -3.40 15.23
C ALA A 180 10.22 -2.72 14.16
N TRP A 181 11.37 -2.15 14.53
CA TRP A 181 12.27 -1.54 13.56
C TRP A 181 12.85 -2.58 12.57
N TRP A 182 13.34 -3.72 13.07
CA TRP A 182 13.87 -4.80 12.22
C TRP A 182 12.80 -5.43 11.33
N THR A 183 11.60 -5.66 11.88
CA THR A 183 10.46 -6.14 11.10
C THR A 183 10.08 -5.15 10.01
N LEU A 184 10.05 -3.85 10.31
CA LEU A 184 9.74 -2.82 9.31
C LEU A 184 10.81 -2.76 8.21
N LEU A 185 12.10 -2.86 8.58
CA LEU A 185 13.20 -2.93 7.61
C LEU A 185 13.05 -4.15 6.70
N ALA A 186 12.95 -5.35 7.28
CA ALA A 186 12.85 -6.60 6.53
C ALA A 186 11.60 -6.64 5.64
N ALA A 187 10.45 -6.21 6.15
CA ALA A 187 9.22 -6.12 5.38
C ALA A 187 9.33 -5.11 4.23
N THR A 188 9.99 -3.96 4.44
CA THR A 188 10.18 -2.95 3.38
C THR A 188 11.11 -3.48 2.29
N VAL A 189 12.19 -4.16 2.65
CA VAL A 189 13.09 -4.83 1.68
C VAL A 189 12.33 -5.92 0.91
N ALA A 190 11.55 -6.75 1.60
CA ALA A 190 10.74 -7.78 0.96
C ALA A 190 9.72 -7.19 -0.02
N LEU A 191 9.02 -6.12 0.36
CA LEU A 191 8.09 -5.41 -0.52
C LEU A 191 8.76 -4.83 -1.76
N LEU A 192 9.99 -4.30 -1.61
CA LEU A 192 10.75 -3.75 -2.73
C LEU A 192 11.17 -4.85 -3.71
N VAL A 193 11.70 -5.96 -3.19
CA VAL A 193 12.20 -7.09 -3.99
C VAL A 193 11.05 -7.85 -4.67
N LEU A 194 9.93 -8.05 -3.97
CA LEU A 194 8.77 -8.76 -4.52
C LEU A 194 7.92 -7.89 -5.45
N ARG A 195 8.25 -6.61 -5.64
CA ARG A 195 7.41 -5.68 -6.40
C ARG A 195 7.28 -6.05 -7.86
N ALA A 196 8.42 -6.27 -8.55
CA ALA A 196 8.45 -6.67 -9.95
C ALA A 196 7.64 -7.96 -10.22
N PRO A 197 7.90 -9.09 -9.52
CA PRO A 197 7.12 -10.30 -9.77
C PRO A 197 5.65 -10.15 -9.39
N TYR A 198 5.34 -9.34 -8.38
CA TYR A 198 3.97 -9.06 -7.98
C TYR A 198 3.19 -8.32 -9.09
N GLU A 199 3.76 -7.25 -9.63
CA GLU A 199 3.13 -6.49 -10.72
C GLU A 199 3.09 -7.25 -12.05
N ALA A 200 4.07 -8.12 -12.31
CA ALA A 200 4.13 -8.94 -13.51
C ALA A 200 3.25 -10.21 -13.43
N GLY A 201 2.80 -10.58 -12.22
CA GLY A 201 2.10 -11.84 -11.96
C GLY A 201 2.98 -13.08 -12.19
N THR A 202 4.28 -12.97 -11.91
CA THR A 202 5.26 -14.06 -12.05
C THR A 202 5.69 -14.60 -10.70
N GLY A 203 6.31 -15.78 -10.68
CA GLY A 203 6.85 -16.37 -9.44
C GLY A 203 7.96 -15.53 -8.77
N PRO A 204 8.27 -15.81 -7.49
CA PRO A 204 9.20 -14.99 -6.71
C PRO A 204 10.65 -15.06 -7.20
N SER A 205 11.01 -16.07 -7.99
CA SER A 205 12.34 -16.19 -8.61
C SER A 205 12.63 -15.04 -9.59
N ALA A 206 11.61 -14.42 -10.19
CA ALA A 206 11.78 -13.26 -11.06
C ALA A 206 12.26 -12.01 -10.29
N ALA A 207 12.21 -12.00 -8.95
CA ALA A 207 12.83 -10.96 -8.14
C ALA A 207 14.37 -10.91 -8.27
N LEU A 208 14.98 -11.97 -8.82
CA LEU A 208 16.43 -12.05 -9.06
C LEU A 208 16.84 -11.40 -10.38
N ASP A 209 15.89 -10.95 -11.21
CA ASP A 209 16.17 -10.22 -12.44
C ASP A 209 16.60 -8.77 -12.13
N PRO A 210 17.87 -8.39 -12.39
CA PRO A 210 18.35 -7.04 -12.11
C PRO A 210 17.65 -5.97 -12.95
N ALA A 211 17.19 -6.29 -14.16
CA ALA A 211 16.50 -5.34 -15.03
C ALA A 211 15.13 -5.00 -14.45
N ALA A 212 14.34 -6.02 -14.09
CA ALA A 212 13.03 -5.85 -13.46
C ALA A 212 13.11 -5.11 -12.10
N LEU A 213 14.18 -5.36 -11.33
CA LEU A 213 14.46 -4.59 -10.12
C LEU A 213 14.80 -3.14 -10.46
N GLY A 214 15.64 -2.89 -11.45
CA GLY A 214 15.98 -1.54 -11.94
C GLY A 214 14.74 -0.73 -12.30
N ASP A 215 13.83 -1.31 -13.08
CA ASP A 215 12.56 -0.66 -13.45
C ASP A 215 11.74 -0.31 -12.22
N THR A 216 11.63 -1.25 -11.27
CA THR A 216 10.92 -1.05 -10.01
C THR A 216 11.43 0.19 -9.27
N LEU A 217 12.75 0.40 -9.20
CA LEU A 217 13.34 1.52 -8.47
C LEU A 217 12.99 2.89 -9.08
N THR A 218 12.58 2.93 -10.36
CA THR A 218 12.14 4.16 -11.03
C THR A 218 10.64 4.40 -10.88
N THR A 219 9.86 3.37 -10.54
CA THR A 219 8.43 3.51 -10.28
C THR A 219 8.19 4.31 -9.00
N ARG A 220 7.09 5.07 -8.96
CA ARG A 220 6.67 5.81 -7.76
C ARG A 220 6.62 4.94 -6.50
N PRO A 221 6.00 3.73 -6.51
CA PRO A 221 5.96 2.87 -5.34
C PRO A 221 7.35 2.36 -4.92
N GLY A 222 8.23 2.03 -5.87
CA GLY A 222 9.61 1.65 -5.59
C GLY A 222 10.42 2.78 -4.95
N VAL A 223 10.31 4.01 -5.48
CA VAL A 223 10.93 5.20 -4.90
C VAL A 223 10.46 5.43 -3.46
N LEU A 224 9.17 5.27 -3.17
CA LEU A 224 8.64 5.47 -1.82
C LEU A 224 9.10 4.39 -0.83
N LEU A 225 9.32 3.17 -1.28
CA LEU A 225 9.96 2.12 -0.48
C LEU A 225 11.44 2.46 -0.20
N LEU A 226 12.17 2.98 -1.18
CA LEU A 226 13.55 3.48 -0.97
C LEU A 226 13.59 4.65 0.03
N VAL A 227 12.67 5.61 -0.09
CA VAL A 227 12.52 6.71 0.88
C VAL A 227 12.25 6.16 2.28
N ARG A 228 11.38 5.15 2.41
CA ARG A 228 11.11 4.49 3.70
C ARG A 228 12.37 3.85 4.27
N LEU A 229 13.16 3.13 3.47
CA LEU A 229 14.45 2.57 3.89
C LEU A 229 15.41 3.68 4.36
N GLY A 230 15.49 4.78 3.60
CA GLY A 230 16.27 5.96 3.96
C GLY A 230 15.83 6.58 5.29
N LEU A 231 14.52 6.65 5.57
CA LEU A 231 13.95 7.16 6.82
C LEU A 231 14.17 6.22 8.02
N LEU A 232 14.37 4.92 7.81
CA LEU A 232 14.64 3.99 8.90
C LEU A 232 16.01 4.21 9.54
N VAL A 233 16.98 4.74 8.79
CA VAL A 233 18.31 5.09 9.31
C VAL A 233 18.25 6.19 10.38
N PRO A 234 17.73 7.42 10.10
CA PRO A 234 17.56 8.43 11.14
C PRO A 234 16.57 8.01 12.23
N ALA A 235 15.59 7.16 11.93
CA ALA A 235 14.72 6.58 12.97
C ALA A 235 15.51 5.71 13.96
N ALA A 236 16.42 4.86 13.48
CA ALA A 236 17.29 4.07 14.36
C ALA A 236 18.19 4.96 15.22
N LEU A 237 18.83 5.97 14.60
CA LEU A 237 19.67 6.93 15.30
C LEU A 237 18.90 7.71 16.37
N TYR A 238 17.67 8.13 16.05
CA TYR A 238 16.76 8.77 16.98
C TYR A 238 16.43 7.86 18.16
N LEU A 239 16.09 6.58 17.93
CA LEU A 239 15.77 5.64 19.01
C LEU A 239 16.98 5.38 19.92
N VAL A 240 18.18 5.27 19.36
CA VAL A 240 19.42 5.14 20.13
C VAL A 240 19.68 6.40 20.96
N HIS A 241 19.54 7.58 20.36
CA HIS A 241 19.70 8.86 21.05
C HIS A 241 18.67 9.04 22.18
N ALA A 242 17.40 8.75 21.92
CA ALA A 242 16.31 8.80 22.89
C ALA A 242 16.53 7.81 24.05
N ALA A 243 17.04 6.62 23.77
CA ALA A 243 17.38 5.64 24.81
C ALA A 243 18.55 6.08 25.69
N ARG A 244 19.59 6.71 25.10
CA ARG A 244 20.74 7.25 25.84
C ARG A 244 20.36 8.43 26.73
N THR A 245 19.59 9.38 26.18
CA THR A 245 19.12 10.55 26.93
C THR A 245 18.15 10.16 28.05
N ALA A 246 17.26 9.19 27.83
CA ALA A 246 16.37 8.66 28.88
C ALA A 246 17.13 8.04 30.06
N ARG A 247 18.30 7.42 29.82
CA ARG A 247 19.16 6.91 30.91
C ARG A 247 19.85 8.03 31.66
N ALA A 248 20.27 9.10 30.98
CA ALA A 248 20.89 10.26 31.58
C ALA A 248 19.89 11.11 32.41
N ASP A 249 18.65 11.23 31.94
CA ASP A 249 17.56 12.01 32.55
C ASP A 249 16.95 11.38 33.82
N ARG A 250 17.36 10.16 34.21
CA ARG A 250 17.04 9.59 35.55
C ARG A 250 17.54 10.47 36.72
N ARG A 251 18.31 11.53 36.42
CA ARG A 251 18.77 12.59 37.33
C ARG A 251 17.86 13.84 37.39
N GLY A 252 16.64 13.80 36.83
CA GLY A 252 15.59 14.82 37.07
C GLY A 252 15.49 15.94 36.03
N ARG A 253 16.09 15.79 34.83
CA ARG A 253 16.04 16.82 33.77
C ARG A 253 14.92 16.50 32.77
N ARG A 254 14.14 17.51 32.37
CA ARG A 254 13.06 17.35 31.37
C ARG A 254 13.68 17.10 29.99
N ARG A 255 13.13 16.12 29.24
CA ARG A 255 13.49 15.91 27.83
C ARG A 255 13.29 17.20 27.03
N PRO A 256 14.25 17.62 26.19
CA PRO A 256 14.13 18.83 25.41
C PRO A 256 13.01 18.70 24.36
N PRO A 257 12.21 19.75 24.12
CA PRO A 257 11.08 19.72 23.19
C PRO A 257 11.49 19.29 21.77
N LEU A 258 12.73 19.60 21.37
CA LEU A 258 13.29 19.24 20.07
C LEU A 258 13.30 17.72 19.82
N THR A 259 13.55 16.89 20.83
CA THR A 259 13.56 15.42 20.64
C THR A 259 12.18 14.88 20.25
N ALA A 260 11.13 15.39 20.89
CA ALA A 260 9.76 15.03 20.54
C ALA A 260 9.38 15.51 19.12
N VAL A 261 9.82 16.70 18.73
CA VAL A 261 9.61 17.24 17.37
C VAL A 261 10.28 16.36 16.32
N VAL A 262 11.55 15.98 16.51
CA VAL A 262 12.26 15.09 15.58
C VAL A 262 11.55 13.73 15.45
N GLY A 263 11.11 13.15 16.58
CA GLY A 263 10.34 11.91 16.56
C GLY A 263 9.01 12.04 15.80
N ALA A 264 8.30 13.16 15.97
CA ALA A 264 7.06 13.43 15.25
C ALA A 264 7.29 13.61 13.74
N VAL A 265 8.33 14.34 13.34
CA VAL A 265 8.71 14.52 11.93
C VAL A 265 9.05 13.18 11.28
N LEU A 266 9.79 12.31 11.96
CA LEU A 266 10.12 10.97 11.45
C LEU A 266 8.86 10.09 11.32
N ALA A 267 7.95 10.15 12.29
CA ALA A 267 6.69 9.41 12.23
C ALA A 267 5.82 9.89 11.05
N VAL A 268 5.69 11.21 10.86
CA VAL A 268 4.98 11.80 9.72
C VAL A 268 5.65 11.42 8.39
N GLY A 269 6.98 11.53 8.30
CA GLY A 269 7.73 11.13 7.12
C GLY A 269 7.52 9.66 6.75
N LEU A 270 7.54 8.75 7.74
CA LEU A 270 7.23 7.34 7.53
C LEU A 270 5.79 7.18 7.03
N ALA A 271 4.80 7.78 7.70
CA ALA A 271 3.39 7.67 7.32
C ALA A 271 3.11 8.22 5.91
N LEU A 272 3.79 9.31 5.51
CA LEU A 272 3.72 9.88 4.17
C LEU A 272 4.14 8.88 3.08
N THR A 273 5.06 7.95 3.37
CA THR A 273 5.45 6.93 2.37
C THR A 273 4.30 5.99 2.01
N TRP A 274 3.37 5.71 2.94
CA TRP A 274 2.15 4.96 2.62
C TRP A 274 1.14 5.85 1.90
N ALA A 275 0.82 7.02 2.47
CA ALA A 275 -0.16 7.92 1.85
C ALA A 275 0.20 8.25 0.39
N ALA A 276 1.48 8.48 0.11
CA ALA A 276 1.97 8.81 -1.23
C ALA A 276 2.01 7.61 -2.19
N ALA A 277 1.93 6.37 -1.70
CA ALA A 277 1.99 5.13 -2.49
C ALA A 277 0.61 4.56 -2.83
N GLU A 278 -0.44 5.14 -2.26
CA GLU A 278 -1.82 4.66 -2.32
C GLU A 278 -2.74 5.72 -2.96
N HIS A 279 -4.04 5.42 -3.09
CA HIS A 279 -5.07 6.29 -3.72
C HIS A 279 -5.11 7.72 -3.21
N ALA A 280 -4.74 7.97 -1.95
CA ALA A 280 -4.75 9.31 -1.37
C ALA A 280 -3.94 10.33 -2.17
N SER A 281 -3.06 9.82 -3.02
CA SER A 281 -2.11 10.57 -3.82
C SER A 281 -2.50 10.72 -5.29
N ALA A 282 -3.73 10.35 -5.63
CA ALA A 282 -4.38 10.51 -6.92
C ALA A 282 -5.77 11.16 -6.75
N GLY A 283 -6.29 11.80 -7.81
CA GLY A 283 -7.63 12.40 -7.82
C GLY A 283 -7.67 13.91 -7.52
N PRO A 284 -8.88 14.48 -7.32
CA PRO A 284 -9.07 15.94 -7.26
C PRO A 284 -8.71 16.56 -5.90
N GLN A 285 -8.69 15.78 -4.81
CA GLN A 285 -8.52 16.28 -3.43
C GLN A 285 -7.21 15.80 -2.78
N VAL A 286 -6.14 15.60 -3.57
CA VAL A 286 -4.87 15.02 -3.10
C VAL A 286 -4.36 15.61 -1.78
N PRO A 287 -4.31 16.94 -1.54
CA PRO A 287 -3.79 17.46 -0.28
C PRO A 287 -4.61 17.01 0.95
N VAL A 288 -5.94 16.98 0.83
CA VAL A 288 -6.84 16.59 1.93
C VAL A 288 -6.79 15.09 2.14
N ALA A 289 -6.81 14.31 1.06
CA ALA A 289 -6.73 12.85 1.12
C ALA A 289 -5.39 12.38 1.72
N MET A 290 -4.27 12.94 1.27
CA MET A 290 -2.94 12.68 1.84
C MET A 290 -2.89 12.99 3.34
N THR A 291 -3.42 14.15 3.74
CA THR A 291 -3.45 14.56 5.15
C THR A 291 -4.31 13.60 5.98
N SER A 292 -5.50 13.24 5.47
CA SER A 292 -6.39 12.28 6.12
C SER A 292 -5.72 10.92 6.30
N SER A 293 -5.07 10.38 5.26
CA SER A 293 -4.39 9.08 5.32
C SER A 293 -3.21 9.06 6.29
N VAL A 294 -2.41 10.13 6.32
CA VAL A 294 -1.31 10.27 7.28
C VAL A 294 -1.85 10.31 8.71
N LEU A 295 -2.86 11.14 8.96
CA LEU A 295 -3.47 11.26 10.29
C LEU A 295 -4.11 9.94 10.73
N HIS A 296 -4.80 9.25 9.82
CA HIS A 296 -5.41 7.95 10.09
C HIS A 296 -4.36 6.90 10.46
N LEU A 297 -3.29 6.78 9.68
CA LEU A 297 -2.22 5.81 9.95
C LEU A 297 -1.49 6.11 11.26
N LEU A 298 -1.19 7.37 11.54
CA LEU A 298 -0.56 7.79 12.79
C LEU A 298 -1.48 7.55 13.99
N ALA A 299 -2.78 7.82 13.88
CA ALA A 299 -3.74 7.57 14.92
C ALA A 299 -3.88 6.06 15.21
N THR A 300 -3.93 5.22 14.16
CA THR A 300 -3.90 3.75 14.29
C THR A 300 -2.64 3.30 15.02
N ALA A 301 -1.48 3.83 14.64
CA ALA A 301 -0.21 3.49 15.27
C ALA A 301 -0.18 3.88 16.76
N VAL A 302 -0.57 5.12 17.08
CA VAL A 302 -0.60 5.64 18.45
C VAL A 302 -1.57 4.82 19.32
N TRP A 303 -2.73 4.45 18.79
CA TRP A 303 -3.72 3.68 19.52
C TRP A 303 -3.30 2.22 19.72
N LEU A 304 -3.06 1.46 18.64
CA LEU A 304 -2.73 0.03 18.72
C LEU A 304 -1.35 -0.21 19.33
N GLY A 305 -0.33 0.48 18.83
CA GLY A 305 1.04 0.33 19.35
C GLY A 305 1.17 0.84 20.77
N GLY A 306 0.47 1.92 21.11
CA GLY A 306 0.41 2.42 22.48
C GLY A 306 -0.32 1.46 23.43
N LEU A 307 -1.35 0.75 22.98
CA LEU A 307 -2.03 -0.27 23.78
C LEU A 307 -1.10 -1.45 24.07
N VAL A 308 -0.36 -1.93 23.06
CA VAL A 308 0.66 -2.97 23.27
C VAL A 308 1.71 -2.49 24.27
N ALA A 309 2.20 -1.26 24.13
CA ALA A 309 3.17 -0.68 25.06
C ALA A 309 2.63 -0.56 26.49
N LEU A 310 1.36 -0.17 26.66
CA LEU A 310 0.70 -0.14 27.97
C LEU A 310 0.66 -1.54 28.58
N LEU A 311 0.20 -2.54 27.82
CA LEU A 311 0.10 -3.93 28.30
C LEU A 311 1.48 -4.50 28.66
N THR A 312 2.53 -4.22 27.88
CA THR A 312 3.90 -4.60 28.23
C THR A 312 4.35 -3.92 29.51
N THR A 313 4.08 -2.64 29.69
CA THR A 313 4.43 -1.89 30.91
C THR A 313 3.73 -2.47 32.13
N LEU A 314 2.43 -2.75 32.04
CA LEU A 314 1.63 -3.32 33.14
C LEU A 314 2.10 -4.73 33.52
N ARG A 315 2.50 -5.56 32.54
CA ARG A 315 2.98 -6.93 32.79
C ARG A 315 4.40 -6.97 33.37
N SER A 316 5.25 -6.00 33.03
CA SER A 316 6.65 -5.98 33.44
C SER A 316 6.91 -5.22 34.75
N ALA A 317 6.00 -4.33 35.15
CA ALA A 317 6.17 -3.52 36.36
C ALA A 317 5.90 -4.33 37.64
N ARG A 318 6.82 -4.23 38.61
CA ARG A 318 6.66 -4.71 40.00
C ARG A 318 7.21 -3.65 40.96
N PRO A 319 6.37 -2.98 41.79
CA PRO A 319 4.91 -3.03 41.86
C PRO A 319 4.21 -2.41 40.63
N ALA A 320 2.88 -2.51 40.55
CA ALA A 320 2.09 -1.97 39.45
C ALA A 320 2.33 -0.46 39.28
N PRO A 321 2.34 0.05 38.03
CA PRO A 321 2.62 1.45 37.77
C PRO A 321 1.45 2.32 38.25
N ASP A 322 1.77 3.53 38.70
CA ASP A 322 0.79 4.53 39.09
C ASP A 322 -0.24 4.82 37.96
N ALA A 323 -1.48 5.07 38.37
CA ALA A 323 -2.64 5.30 37.50
C ALA A 323 -2.43 6.47 36.52
N THR A 324 -1.48 7.36 36.80
CA THR A 324 -1.10 8.48 35.93
C THR A 324 -0.66 8.05 34.52
N THR A 325 0.08 6.94 34.38
CA THR A 325 0.50 6.44 33.05
C THR A 325 -0.71 5.97 32.25
N VAL A 326 -1.62 5.23 32.90
CA VAL A 326 -2.87 4.76 32.32
C VAL A 326 -3.74 5.94 31.90
N ALA A 327 -3.95 6.93 32.77
CA ALA A 327 -4.77 8.11 32.49
C ALA A 327 -4.21 8.99 31.34
N ARG A 328 -2.89 9.06 31.18
CA ARG A 328 -2.26 9.73 30.02
C ARG A 328 -2.52 8.95 28.73
N PHE A 329 -2.38 7.63 28.78
CA PHE A 329 -2.68 6.80 27.61
C PHE A 329 -4.16 6.87 27.24
N SER A 330 -5.08 6.80 28.19
CA SER A 330 -6.52 6.91 27.91
C SER A 330 -6.88 8.20 27.17
N ARG A 331 -6.32 9.36 27.57
CA ARG A 331 -6.51 10.63 26.85
C ARG A 331 -5.92 10.62 25.44
N THR A 332 -4.73 10.03 25.31
CA THR A 332 -4.04 9.91 24.01
C THR A 332 -4.83 8.98 23.07
N ALA A 333 -5.29 7.85 23.58
CA ALA A 333 -6.12 6.87 22.87
C ALA A 333 -7.46 7.47 22.45
N PHE A 334 -8.13 8.23 23.33
CA PHE A 334 -9.37 8.93 22.97
C PHE A 334 -9.16 9.91 21.81
N THR A 335 -8.07 10.68 21.84
CA THR A 335 -7.72 11.61 20.75
C THR A 335 -7.45 10.85 19.45
N ALA A 336 -6.67 9.77 19.51
CA ALA A 336 -6.38 8.93 18.35
C ALA A 336 -7.66 8.31 17.75
N VAL A 337 -8.53 7.73 18.57
CA VAL A 337 -9.81 7.17 18.13
C VAL A 337 -10.71 8.25 17.52
N THR A 338 -10.75 9.46 18.09
CA THR A 338 -11.49 10.58 17.49
C THR A 338 -10.96 10.92 16.09
N VAL A 339 -9.63 10.99 15.92
CA VAL A 339 -9.01 11.19 14.61
C VAL A 339 -9.35 10.06 13.64
N LEU A 340 -9.34 8.80 14.09
CA LEU A 340 -9.70 7.64 13.28
C LEU A 340 -11.14 7.71 12.78
N VAL A 341 -12.09 8.10 13.64
CA VAL A 341 -13.49 8.27 13.24
C VAL A 341 -13.61 9.37 12.19
N VAL A 342 -13.05 10.55 12.43
CA VAL A 342 -13.14 11.68 11.48
C VAL A 342 -12.50 11.35 10.13
N THR A 343 -11.29 10.82 10.15
CA THR A 343 -10.56 10.46 8.91
C THR A 343 -11.17 9.25 8.21
N GLY A 344 -11.69 8.27 8.96
CA GLY A 344 -12.39 7.10 8.42
C GLY A 344 -13.71 7.48 7.75
N VAL A 345 -14.48 8.41 8.33
CA VAL A 345 -15.68 8.96 7.68
C VAL A 345 -15.30 9.71 6.39
N TYR A 346 -14.21 10.48 6.37
CA TYR A 346 -13.77 11.11 5.13
C TYR A 346 -13.37 10.08 4.07
N GLN A 347 -12.63 9.03 4.46
CA GLN A 347 -12.12 8.00 3.55
C GLN A 347 -13.18 7.00 3.07
N SER A 348 -14.40 7.04 3.61
CA SER A 348 -15.50 6.18 3.15
C SER A 348 -16.27 6.73 1.95
N TRP A 349 -15.98 7.97 1.53
CA TRP A 349 -16.63 8.66 0.41
C TRP A 349 -15.74 8.70 -0.83
#